data_AF-A0A0P7FVC7-F1
#
_entry.id   AF-A0A0P7FVC7-F1
#
_cell.length_a   1.000
_cell.length_b   1.000
_cell.length_c   1.000
_cell.angle_alpha   90.00
_cell.angle_beta   90.00
_cell.angle_gamma   90.00
#
_symmetry.space_group_name_H-M   'P 1'
#
loop_
_entity.id
_entity.type
_entity.pdbx_description
1 polymer ?
#
loop_
_entity_poly.entity_id
_entity_poly.type
_entity_poly.pdbx_seq_one_letter_code
_entity_poly.pdbx_strand_id
1 'polypeptide(L)'
;MNAAAETELVEELLAGKHRALARVISKVENRQPGYRDIVSRLHEHTGHADVIGVTGSPGAGKSTLVDKLAAHYRERGRPSA
;
A
#
# COMPACT_ATOMS: atom_id res chain seq x y z
N MET A 1 14.89 -4.40 20.06
CA MET A 1 13.64 -3.81 19.53
C MET A 1 13.85 -2.31 19.51
N ASN A 2 13.54 -1.61 18.42
CA ASN A 2 13.75 -0.16 18.32
C ASN A 2 12.46 0.53 17.91
N ALA A 3 11.63 0.87 18.90
CA ALA A 3 10.35 1.54 18.72
C ALA A 3 10.51 2.92 18.03
N ALA A 4 11.65 3.59 18.20
CA ALA A 4 11.93 4.86 17.53
C ALA A 4 12.09 4.66 16.01
N ALA A 5 12.81 3.62 15.58
CA ALA A 5 12.97 3.30 14.16
C ALA A 5 11.65 2.85 13.50
N GLU A 6 10.76 2.19 14.25
CA GLU A 6 9.42 1.81 13.76
C GLU A 6 8.51 3.02 13.61
N THR A 7 8.64 4.00 14.52
CA THR A 7 7.95 5.28 14.45
C THR A 7 8.36 6.10 13.24
N GLU A 8 9.66 6.29 13.06
CA GLU A 8 10.21 6.99 11.90
C GLU A 8 9.74 6.32 10.60
N LEU A 9 9.77 4.99 10.53
CA LEU A 9 9.32 4.27 9.34
C LEU A 9 7.83 4.48 9.00
N VAL A 10 6.97 4.55 10.02
CA VAL A 10 5.53 4.85 9.83
C VAL A 10 5.35 6.30 9.36
N GLU A 11 6.04 7.26 9.98
CA GLU A 11 5.98 8.68 9.59
C GLU A 11 6.46 8.88 8.14
N GLU A 12 7.55 8.23 7.75
CA GLU A 12 8.06 8.25 6.38
C GLU A 12 7.06 7.68 5.37
N LEU A 13 6.36 6.59 5.74
CA LEU A 13 5.32 6.00 4.90
C LEU A 13 4.15 6.97 4.72
N LEU A 14 3.66 7.57 5.81
CA LEU A 14 2.56 8.54 5.77
C LEU A 14 2.94 9.81 4.99
N ALA A 15 4.21 10.19 4.97
CA ALA A 15 4.75 11.25 4.13
C ALA A 15 4.91 10.85 2.64
N GLY A 16 4.48 9.65 2.24
CA GLY A 16 4.50 9.19 0.85
C GLY A 16 5.87 8.70 0.35
N LYS A 17 6.83 8.41 1.24
CA LYS A 17 8.15 7.92 0.82
C LYS A 17 8.05 6.47 0.33
N HIS A 18 8.20 6.26 -0.98
CA HIS A 18 8.14 4.92 -1.62
C HIS A 18 9.09 3.87 -0.98
N ARG A 19 10.29 4.27 -0.54
CA ARG A 19 11.23 3.34 0.11
C ARG A 19 10.70 2.85 1.47
N ALA A 20 10.02 3.72 2.23
CA ALA A 20 9.42 3.36 3.49
C ALA A 20 8.25 2.38 3.29
N LEU A 21 7.41 2.61 2.26
CA LEU A 21 6.36 1.67 1.86
C LEU A 21 6.90 0.26 1.59
N ALA A 22 7.94 0.14 0.75
CA ALA A 22 8.55 -1.15 0.43
C ALA A 22 9.09 -1.86 1.69
N ARG A 23 9.76 -1.12 2.58
CA ARG A 23 10.28 -1.65 3.85
C ARG A 23 9.16 -2.13 4.77
N VAL A 24 8.06 -1.38 4.89
CA VAL A 24 6.90 -1.76 5.70
C VAL A 24 6.27 -3.05 5.16
N ILE A 25 6.02 -3.14 3.85
CA ILE A 25 5.49 -4.35 3.21
C ILE A 25 6.38 -5.54 3.56
N SER A 26 7.69 -5.44 3.29
CA SER A 26 8.62 -6.53 3.58
C SER A 26 8.66 -6.90 5.07
N LYS A 27 8.60 -5.92 5.99
CA LYS A 27 8.62 -6.16 7.44
C LYS A 27 7.36 -6.91 7.90
N VAL A 28 6.19 -6.54 7.37
CA VAL A 28 4.89 -7.16 7.67
C VAL A 28 4.81 -8.56 7.09
N GLU A 29 5.15 -8.76 5.81
CA GLU A 29 5.12 -10.07 5.15
C GLU A 29 6.05 -11.08 5.85
N ASN A 30 7.24 -10.65 6.25
CA ASN A 30 8.21 -11.50 6.95
C ASN A 30 7.96 -11.59 8.47
N ARG A 31 6.91 -10.97 9.00
CA ARG A 31 6.56 -10.96 10.44
C ARG A 31 7.74 -10.60 11.35
N GLN A 32 8.59 -9.68 10.90
CA GLN A 32 9.77 -9.27 11.65
C GLN A 32 9.39 -8.59 12.97
N PRO A 33 10.25 -8.59 14.00
CA PRO A 33 9.97 -7.93 15.27
C PRO A 33 9.41 -6.52 15.11
N GLY A 34 8.33 -6.21 15.83
CA GLY A 34 7.62 -4.92 15.78
C GLY A 34 6.61 -4.74 14.64
N TYR A 35 6.41 -5.73 13.76
CA TYR A 35 5.43 -5.61 12.68
C TYR A 35 3.99 -5.33 13.17
N ARG A 36 3.60 -5.88 14.32
CA ARG A 36 2.25 -5.66 14.88
C ARG A 36 2.01 -4.22 15.30
N ASP A 37 3.03 -3.56 15.85
CA ASP A 37 2.96 -2.15 16.23
C ASP A 37 2.75 -1.27 14.99
N ILE A 38 3.54 -1.51 13.94
CA ILE A 38 3.39 -0.85 12.65
C ILE A 38 1.97 -1.03 12.10
N VAL A 39 1.44 -2.26 12.07
CA VAL A 39 0.09 -2.53 11.57
C VAL A 39 -0.97 -1.80 12.41
N SER A 40 -0.85 -1.85 13.74
CA SER A 40 -1.79 -1.17 14.65
C SER A 40 -1.83 0.33 14.40
N ARG A 41 -0.68 0.97 14.22
CA ARG A 41 -0.59 2.42 13.98
C ARG A 41 -1.10 2.80 12.60
N LEU A 42 -0.79 2.01 11.58
CA LEU A 42 -1.30 2.27 10.23
C LEU A 42 -2.81 2.10 10.14
N HIS A 43 -3.43 1.24 10.96
CA HIS A 43 -4.87 0.99 10.93
C HIS A 43 -5.70 2.29 11.08
N GLU A 44 -5.25 3.25 11.89
CA GLU A 44 -5.91 4.55 12.09
C GLU A 44 -5.95 5.44 10.83
N HIS A 45 -5.08 5.15 9.84
CA HIS A 45 -4.97 5.89 8.58
C HIS A 45 -5.57 5.14 7.38
N THR A 46 -6.29 4.03 7.61
CA THR A 46 -6.88 3.18 6.56
C THR A 46 -8.40 3.33 6.49
N GLY A 47 -9.05 2.68 5.52
CA GLY A 47 -10.52 2.66 5.37
C GLY A 47 -11.08 3.70 4.40
N HIS A 48 -10.23 4.55 3.81
CA HIS A 48 -10.64 5.56 2.84
C HIS A 48 -10.47 5.15 1.37
N ALA A 49 -9.95 3.94 1.12
CA ALA A 49 -9.68 3.43 -0.22
C ALA A 49 -10.66 2.33 -0.61
N ASP A 50 -11.18 2.38 -1.83
CA ASP A 50 -11.99 1.31 -2.41
C ASP A 50 -11.14 0.07 -2.71
N VAL A 51 -11.61 -1.12 -2.29
CA VAL A 51 -10.94 -2.40 -2.54
C VAL A 51 -11.74 -3.21 -3.56
N ILE A 52 -11.17 -3.42 -4.75
CA ILE A 52 -11.80 -4.12 -5.86
C ILE A 52 -11.04 -5.42 -6.15
N GLY A 53 -11.71 -6.57 -5.95
CA GLY A 53 -11.18 -7.88 -6.32
C GLY A 53 -11.43 -8.21 -7.79
N VAL A 54 -10.37 -8.61 -8.52
CA VAL A 54 -10.46 -9.03 -9.93
C VAL A 54 -10.10 -10.51 -10.05
N THR A 55 -11.00 -11.32 -10.60
CA THR A 55 -10.85 -12.78 -10.74
C THR A 55 -11.21 -13.26 -12.15
N GLY A 56 -10.80 -14.48 -12.50
CA GLY A 56 -11.00 -15.10 -13.81
C GLY A 56 -9.91 -16.11 -14.18
N SER A 57 -10.14 -16.95 -15.18
CA SER A 57 -9.24 -18.02 -15.60
C SER A 57 -7.86 -17.52 -16.07
N PRO A 58 -6.80 -18.36 -16.03
CA PRO A 58 -5.52 -18.05 -16.68
C PRO A 58 -5.73 -17.65 -18.15
N GLY A 59 -5.02 -16.62 -18.62
CA GLY A 59 -5.17 -16.12 -20.00
C GLY A 59 -6.39 -15.23 -20.28
N ALA A 60 -7.33 -15.05 -19.33
CA ALA A 60 -8.54 -14.23 -19.53
C ALA A 60 -8.32 -12.71 -19.67
N GLY A 61 -7.06 -12.24 -19.78
CA GLY A 61 -6.75 -10.82 -19.94
C GLY A 61 -6.85 -9.96 -18.67
N LYS A 62 -6.89 -10.58 -17.47
CA LYS A 62 -7.01 -9.88 -16.18
C LYS A 62 -5.96 -8.79 -15.97
N SER A 63 -4.69 -9.08 -16.23
CA SER A 63 -3.60 -8.09 -16.07
C SER A 63 -3.81 -6.89 -16.99
N THR A 64 -4.16 -7.13 -18.26
CA THR A 64 -4.47 -6.06 -19.22
C THR A 64 -5.64 -5.19 -18.76
N LEU A 65 -6.68 -5.80 -18.18
CA LEU A 65 -7.81 -5.06 -17.60
C LEU A 65 -7.37 -4.21 -16.40
N VAL A 66 -6.65 -4.81 -15.45
CA VAL A 66 -6.16 -4.12 -14.24
C VAL A 66 -5.25 -2.94 -14.61
N ASP A 67 -4.35 -3.11 -15.57
CA ASP A 67 -3.44 -2.05 -16.03
C ASP A 67 -4.21 -0.87 -16.63
N LYS A 68 -5.19 -1.15 -17.50
CA LYS A 68 -6.04 -0.12 -18.11
C LYS A 68 -6.91 0.59 -17.06
N LEU A 69 -7.48 -0.16 -16.12
CA LEU A 69 -8.29 0.39 -15.04
C LEU A 69 -7.47 1.33 -14.14
N ALA A 70 -6.25 0.91 -13.78
CA ALA A 70 -5.33 1.73 -12.99
C ALA A 70 -4.91 3.02 -13.73
N ALA A 71 -4.63 2.94 -15.03
CA ALA A 71 -4.35 4.12 -15.85
C ALA A 71 -5.54 5.10 -15.85
N HIS A 72 -6.75 4.59 -16.11
CA HIS A 72 -7.98 5.39 -16.14
C HIS A 72 -8.29 6.09 -14.81
N TYR A 73 -8.14 5.40 -13.67
CA TYR A 73 -8.34 6.03 -12.36
C TYR A 73 -7.29 7.11 -12.04
N ARG A 74 -6.03 6.90 -12.43
CA ARG A 74 -4.98 7.93 -12.27
C ARG A 74 -5.27 9.18 -13.10
N GLU A 75 -5.77 9.01 -14.32
CA GLU A 75 -6.17 10.14 -15.18
C GLU A 75 -7.30 10.96 -14.56
N ARG A 76 -8.31 10.29 -13.98
CA ARG A 76 -9.43 10.96 -13.30
C ARG A 76 -9.05 11.63 -11.98
N GLY A 77 -8.08 11.06 -11.27
CA GLY A 77 -7.61 11.59 -9.99
C GLY A 77 -6.55 12.69 -10.12
N ARG A 78 -6.05 12.97 -11.32
CA ARG A 78 -5.15 14.10 -11.55
C ARG A 78 -5.97 15.38 -11.44
N PRO A 79 -5.67 16.31 -10.51
CA PRO A 79 -6.33 17.61 -10.53
C PRO A 79 -6.16 18.21 -11.92
N SER A 80 -7.25 18.71 -12.49
CA SER A 80 -7.19 19.51 -13.72
C SER A 80 -6.14 20.60 -13.49
N ALA A 81 -5.07 20.55 -14.29
CA ALA A 81 -3.98 21.52 -14.25
C ALA A 81 -4.50 22.93 -14.45
#